data_AF-A0A834R7G9-F1
#
_entry.id   AF-A0A834R7G9-F1
#
_cell.length_a   1.000
_cell.length_b   1.000
_cell.length_c   1.000
_cell.angle_alpha   90.00
_cell.angle_beta   90.00
_cell.angle_gamma   90.00
#
_symmetry.space_group_name_H-M   'P 1'
#
loop_
_entity.id
_entity.type
_entity.pdbx_description
1 polymer ?
#
loop_
_entity_poly.entity_id
_entity_poly.type
_entity_poly.pdbx_seq_one_letter_code
_entity_poly.pdbx_strand_id
1 'polypeptide(L)'
;MEYLKIIIFGFIDGLYDSIFFGIYVITTVLKQHQTAQSINVLKRIRQCCLLGGLLMFSMIVFNYTLKLLNLVVFLIFGSHETHGKTWLWLESILSTLFSALWVLPLIILCRILTALWFQDIADTSFKGRPQSFKSTSKLIADILFSLLIQLLFLIQANLFYFFPIGLIGQLLSILHTSLLYSLYSFEYKWLNMGWELYRRLYYIEKMWPYFFGFGLPLALVTHSLPNYYLNNACFSFLFPLFILSANETHLEPSKSDYKIPFFSIVVWISNKLLVVLSNTSLFFNN
;
A
#
# COMPACT_ATOMS: atom_id res chain seq x y z
N MET A 1 -24.47 5.36 -25.03
CA MET A 1 -23.34 6.17 -25.53
C MET A 1 -22.85 7.18 -24.49
N GLU A 2 -23.74 7.94 -23.86
CA GLU A 2 -23.38 8.95 -22.85
C GLU A 2 -22.71 8.34 -21.60
N TYR A 3 -23.19 7.19 -21.13
CA TYR A 3 -22.57 6.46 -20.01
C TYR A 3 -21.15 5.99 -20.28
N LEU A 4 -20.91 5.42 -21.46
CA LEU A 4 -19.58 4.97 -21.84
C LEU A 4 -18.61 6.16 -21.92
N LYS A 5 -19.10 7.33 -22.36
CA LYS A 5 -18.32 8.57 -22.32
C LYS A 5 -17.97 8.96 -20.88
N ILE A 6 -18.92 8.94 -19.94
CA ILE A 6 -18.65 9.28 -18.53
C ILE A 6 -17.60 8.33 -17.93
N ILE A 7 -17.70 7.03 -18.21
CA ILE A 7 -16.72 6.04 -17.74
C ILE A 7 -15.34 6.30 -18.35
N ILE A 8 -15.27 6.49 -19.67
CA ILE A 8 -14.01 6.72 -20.38
C ILE A 8 -13.37 8.04 -19.95
N PHE A 9 -14.12 9.14 -19.90
CA PHE A 9 -13.61 10.43 -19.46
C PHE A 9 -13.16 10.39 -18.01
N GLY A 10 -13.99 9.85 -17.10
CA GLY A 10 -13.59 9.70 -15.70
C GLY A 10 -12.30 8.89 -15.55
N PHE A 11 -12.16 7.78 -16.28
CA PHE A 11 -10.94 6.98 -16.29
C PHE A 11 -9.74 7.75 -16.85
N ILE A 12 -9.90 8.46 -17.96
CA ILE A 12 -8.83 9.26 -18.57
C ILE A 12 -8.42 10.40 -17.62
N ASP A 13 -9.35 11.07 -16.97
CA ASP A 13 -9.08 12.15 -16.01
C ASP A 13 -8.27 11.61 -14.82
N GLY A 14 -8.64 10.45 -14.27
CA GLY A 14 -7.88 9.82 -13.20
C GLY A 14 -6.47 9.42 -13.64
N LEU A 15 -6.34 8.84 -14.84
CA LEU A 15 -5.05 8.46 -15.40
C LEU A 15 -4.17 9.69 -15.71
N TYR A 16 -4.78 10.78 -16.17
CA TYR A 16 -4.11 12.06 -16.38
C TYR A 16 -3.62 12.61 -15.04
N ASP A 17 -4.47 12.68 -14.02
CA ASP A 17 -4.10 13.23 -12.72
C ASP A 17 -2.97 12.43 -12.05
N SER A 18 -3.01 11.10 -12.14
CA SER A 18 -1.94 10.26 -11.58
C SER A 18 -0.58 10.45 -12.27
N ILE A 19 -0.56 10.56 -13.60
CA ILE A 19 0.68 10.64 -14.39
C ILE A 19 1.21 12.08 -14.48
N PHE A 20 0.37 13.03 -14.90
CA PHE A 20 0.79 14.41 -15.18
C PHE A 20 1.07 15.19 -13.90
N PHE A 21 0.28 15.03 -12.83
CA PHE A 21 0.61 15.71 -11.57
C PHE A 21 1.81 15.08 -10.88
N GLY A 22 2.07 13.77 -11.02
CA GLY A 22 3.32 13.16 -10.55
C GLY A 22 4.55 13.84 -11.17
N ILE A 23 4.52 14.07 -12.48
CA ILE A 23 5.61 14.77 -13.21
C ILE A 23 5.63 16.27 -12.88
N TYR A 24 4.48 16.93 -12.78
CA TYR A 24 4.38 18.34 -12.39
C TYR A 24 4.92 18.58 -10.98
N VAL A 25 4.61 17.70 -10.03
CA VAL A 25 5.12 17.73 -8.66
C VAL A 25 6.62 17.48 -8.65
N ILE A 26 7.14 16.49 -9.38
CA ILE A 26 8.59 16.30 -9.51
C ILE A 26 9.26 17.56 -10.06
N THR A 27 8.71 18.15 -11.13
CA THR A 27 9.31 19.34 -11.76
C THR A 27 9.18 20.59 -10.92
N THR A 28 8.09 20.78 -10.16
CA THR A 28 7.91 21.92 -9.24
C THR A 28 8.68 21.75 -7.94
N VAL A 29 8.75 20.55 -7.37
CA VAL A 29 9.60 20.24 -6.19
C VAL A 29 11.08 20.35 -6.55
N LEU A 30 11.49 19.89 -7.74
CA LEU A 30 12.85 20.09 -8.25
C LEU A 30 13.14 21.56 -8.58
N LYS A 31 12.15 22.34 -9.06
CA LYS A 31 12.28 23.80 -9.24
C LYS A 31 12.33 24.57 -7.92
N GLN A 32 11.61 24.10 -6.89
CA GLN A 32 11.61 24.66 -5.54
C GLN A 32 12.82 24.19 -4.73
N HIS A 33 14.02 24.52 -5.22
CA HIS A 33 15.30 24.31 -4.53
C HIS A 33 15.44 25.10 -3.20
N GLN A 34 14.37 25.71 -2.67
CA GLN A 34 14.42 26.70 -1.57
C GLN A 34 13.23 26.64 -0.58
N THR A 35 12.59 25.50 -0.35
CA THR A 35 11.70 25.34 0.83
C THR A 35 12.22 24.23 1.73
N ALA A 36 12.30 24.49 3.05
CA ALA A 36 12.77 23.51 4.04
C ALA A 36 12.01 22.17 3.99
N GLN A 37 10.80 22.20 3.42
CA GLN A 37 9.90 21.08 3.20
C GLN A 37 10.40 20.10 2.13
N SER A 38 10.90 20.57 0.97
CA SER A 38 11.42 19.69 -0.09
C SER A 38 12.71 18.97 0.35
N ILE A 39 13.55 19.66 1.13
CA ILE A 39 14.75 19.09 1.75
C ILE A 39 14.39 17.98 2.75
N ASN A 40 13.34 18.17 3.55
CA ASN A 40 12.87 17.15 4.50
C ASN A 40 12.31 15.91 3.79
N VAL A 41 11.52 16.10 2.72
CA VAL A 41 10.98 14.99 1.92
C VAL A 41 12.10 14.20 1.23
N LEU A 42 13.05 14.89 0.59
CA LEU A 42 14.19 14.23 -0.06
C LEU A 42 15.08 13.51 0.96
N LYS A 43 15.29 14.10 2.15
CA LYS A 43 16.03 13.46 3.25
C LYS A 43 15.34 12.17 3.71
N ARG A 44 14.01 12.17 3.80
CA ARG A 44 13.19 11.02 4.19
C ARG A 44 13.20 9.93 3.11
N ILE A 45 13.05 10.30 1.84
CA ILE A 45 13.22 9.37 0.70
C ILE A 45 14.62 8.74 0.74
N ARG A 46 15.66 9.55 0.95
CA ARG A 46 17.05 9.05 1.07
C ARG A 46 17.21 8.09 2.25
N GLN A 47 16.57 8.37 3.39
CA GLN A 47 16.56 7.47 4.56
C GLN A 47 15.82 6.17 4.24
N CYS A 48 14.71 6.21 3.49
CA CYS A 48 14.01 5.02 3.01
C CYS A 48 14.89 4.18 2.09
N CYS A 49 15.57 4.82 1.12
CA CYS A 49 16.50 4.15 0.22
C CYS A 49 17.70 3.55 0.96
N LEU A 50 18.22 4.24 1.99
CA LEU A 50 19.28 3.71 2.85
C LEU A 50 18.83 2.49 3.65
N LEU A 51 17.64 2.52 4.26
CA LEU A 51 17.11 1.37 5.00
C LEU A 51 16.80 0.19 4.06
N GLY A 52 16.21 0.45 2.90
CA GLY A 52 15.98 -0.55 1.85
C GLY A 52 17.28 -1.14 1.30
N GLY A 53 18.29 -0.30 1.09
CA GLY A 53 19.63 -0.72 0.71
C GLY A 53 20.32 -1.57 1.79
N LEU A 54 20.16 -1.20 3.06
CA LEU A 54 20.66 -1.99 4.20
C LEU A 54 19.98 -3.36 4.28
N LEU A 55 18.66 -3.42 4.05
CA LEU A 55 17.91 -4.67 3.95
C LEU A 55 18.44 -5.54 2.81
N MET A 56 18.58 -5.00 1.60
CA MET A 56 19.14 -5.73 0.45
C MET A 56 20.56 -6.21 0.71
N PHE A 57 21.41 -5.35 1.27
CA PHE A 57 22.78 -5.70 1.64
C PHE A 57 22.81 -6.83 2.67
N SER A 58 21.95 -6.77 3.70
CA SER A 58 21.85 -7.82 4.71
C SER A 58 21.44 -9.17 4.11
N MET A 59 20.50 -9.18 3.15
CA MET A 59 20.12 -10.41 2.44
C MET A 59 21.24 -10.97 1.57
N ILE A 60 21.98 -10.10 0.88
CA ILE A 60 23.12 -10.51 0.05
C ILE A 60 24.21 -11.12 0.92
N VAL A 61 24.61 -10.44 2.00
CA VAL A 61 25.59 -10.95 2.97
C VAL A 61 25.13 -12.29 3.54
N PHE A 62 23.86 -12.39 3.97
CA PHE A 62 23.31 -13.63 4.50
C PHE A 62 23.39 -14.78 3.50
N ASN A 63 23.02 -14.55 2.23
CA ASN A 63 23.12 -15.56 1.16
C ASN A 63 24.57 -16.01 0.91
N TYR A 64 25.54 -15.10 0.95
CA TYR A 64 26.95 -15.46 0.84
C TYR A 64 27.45 -16.23 2.07
N THR A 65 27.01 -15.85 3.28
CA THR A 65 27.35 -16.58 4.51
C THR A 65 26.77 -17.99 4.51
N LEU A 66 25.55 -18.20 4.00
CA LEU A 66 24.98 -19.53 3.80
C LEU A 66 25.83 -20.36 2.82
N LYS A 67 26.23 -19.79 1.68
CA LYS A 67 27.11 -20.51 0.74
C LYS A 67 28.45 -20.90 1.36
N LEU A 68 29.05 -20.03 2.17
CA LEU A 68 30.28 -20.33 2.90
C LEU A 68 30.04 -21.44 3.94
N LEU A 69 28.94 -21.36 4.69
CA LEU A 69 28.57 -22.36 5.68
C LEU A 69 28.34 -23.73 5.03
N ASN A 70 27.72 -23.79 3.85
CA ASN A 70 27.54 -25.01 3.08
C ASN A 70 28.89 -25.68 2.77
N LEU A 71 29.87 -24.88 2.34
CA LEU A 71 31.22 -25.36 2.07
C LEU A 71 31.88 -25.93 3.33
N VAL A 72 31.72 -25.28 4.49
CA VAL A 72 32.24 -25.78 5.77
C VAL A 72 31.55 -27.09 6.18
N VAL A 73 30.23 -27.18 6.06
CA VAL A 73 29.47 -28.39 6.37
C VAL A 73 29.86 -29.54 5.43
N PHE A 74 30.13 -29.25 4.16
CA PHE A 74 30.65 -30.22 3.20
C PHE A 74 32.03 -30.76 3.61
N LEU A 75 32.95 -29.87 4.02
CA LEU A 75 34.29 -30.26 4.47
C LEU A 75 34.27 -31.13 5.73
N ILE A 76 33.32 -30.91 6.66
CA ILE A 76 33.24 -31.66 7.92
C ILE A 76 32.62 -33.04 7.71
N PHE A 77 31.51 -33.13 6.97
CA PHE A 77 30.72 -34.35 6.91
C PHE A 77 31.07 -35.27 5.74
N GLY A 78 31.67 -34.76 4.66
CA GLY A 78 32.32 -35.51 3.55
C GLY A 78 31.46 -36.48 2.73
N SER A 79 30.36 -37.01 3.28
CA SER A 79 29.47 -37.98 2.66
C SER A 79 28.23 -37.28 2.12
N HIS A 80 27.90 -37.55 0.85
CA HIS A 80 26.84 -36.84 0.11
C HIS A 80 25.45 -36.96 0.77
N GLU A 81 25.13 -38.09 1.42
CA GLU A 81 23.81 -38.29 2.03
C GLU A 81 23.64 -37.57 3.38
N THR A 82 24.66 -37.58 4.24
CA THR A 82 24.60 -36.90 5.54
C THR A 82 24.75 -35.39 5.42
N HIS A 83 25.57 -34.92 4.47
CA HIS A 83 25.71 -33.51 4.11
C HIS A 83 24.39 -32.93 3.62
N GLY A 84 23.73 -33.58 2.65
CA GLY A 84 22.49 -33.08 2.06
C GLY A 84 21.37 -32.92 3.10
N LYS A 85 21.17 -33.93 3.96
CA LYS A 85 20.14 -33.87 5.01
C LYS A 85 20.44 -32.77 6.03
N THR A 86 21.67 -32.71 6.55
CA THR A 86 22.05 -31.70 7.58
C THR A 86 21.99 -30.28 7.04
N TRP A 87 22.44 -30.06 5.80
CA TRP A 87 22.41 -28.76 5.15
C TRP A 87 20.98 -28.24 4.95
N LEU A 88 20.04 -29.08 4.51
CA LEU A 88 18.64 -28.67 4.29
C LEU A 88 17.96 -28.16 5.57
N TRP A 89 18.14 -28.87 6.68
CA TRP A 89 17.59 -28.43 7.98
C TRP A 89 18.26 -27.15 8.47
N LEU A 90 19.59 -27.06 8.35
CA LEU A 90 20.36 -25.89 8.77
C LEU A 90 20.00 -24.65 7.95
N GLU A 91 19.96 -24.76 6.61
CA GLU A 91 19.59 -23.69 5.68
C GLU A 91 18.18 -23.19 5.96
N SER A 92 17.22 -24.11 6.16
CA SER A 92 15.84 -23.77 6.46
C SER A 92 15.73 -23.03 7.79
N ILE A 93 16.28 -23.57 8.88
CA ILE A 93 16.22 -22.95 10.21
C ILE A 93 16.87 -21.57 10.20
N LEU A 94 18.08 -21.46 9.63
CA LEU A 94 18.82 -20.21 9.61
C LEU A 94 18.11 -19.15 8.75
N SER A 95 17.58 -19.54 7.59
CA SER A 95 16.82 -18.65 6.71
C SER A 95 15.52 -18.18 7.34
N THR A 96 14.81 -19.07 8.04
CA THR A 96 13.58 -18.73 8.76
C THR A 96 13.85 -17.79 9.93
N LEU A 97 14.87 -18.07 10.74
CA LEU A 97 15.25 -17.20 11.86
C LEU A 97 15.72 -15.82 11.38
N PHE A 98 16.55 -15.77 10.34
CA PHE A 98 16.99 -14.50 9.75
C PHE A 98 15.82 -13.69 9.20
N SER A 99 14.90 -14.36 8.48
CA SER A 99 13.71 -13.70 7.93
C SER A 99 12.79 -13.17 9.03
N ALA A 100 12.55 -13.97 10.08
CA ALA A 100 11.61 -13.65 11.15
C ALA A 100 12.17 -12.61 12.14
N LEU A 101 13.45 -12.69 12.51
CA LEU A 101 14.04 -11.86 13.56
C LEU A 101 14.73 -10.60 13.03
N TRP A 102 15.14 -10.58 11.76
CA TRP A 102 15.88 -9.45 11.18
C TRP A 102 15.11 -8.76 10.06
N VAL A 103 14.76 -9.51 9.00
CA VAL A 103 14.13 -8.94 7.81
C VAL A 103 12.74 -8.40 8.11
N LEU A 104 11.88 -9.18 8.77
CA LEU A 104 10.50 -8.80 9.04
C LEU A 104 10.38 -7.57 9.97
N PRO A 105 11.08 -7.48 11.12
CA PRO A 105 11.04 -6.29 11.97
C PRO A 105 11.54 -5.03 11.27
N LEU A 106 12.63 -5.13 10.49
CA LEU A 106 13.15 -4.01 9.71
C LEU A 106 12.16 -3.56 8.62
N ILE A 107 11.45 -4.49 7.97
CA ILE A 107 10.38 -4.15 7.03
C ILE A 107 9.23 -3.42 7.74
N ILE A 108 8.82 -3.88 8.93
CA ILE A 108 7.77 -3.21 9.70
C ILE A 108 8.21 -1.78 10.08
N LEU A 109 9.44 -1.62 10.59
CA LEU A 109 10.01 -0.32 10.93
C LEU A 109 10.07 0.62 9.71
N CYS A 110 10.55 0.12 8.56
CA CYS A 110 10.50 0.84 7.29
C CYS A 110 9.09 1.34 6.99
N ARG A 111 8.08 0.45 7.08
CA ARG A 111 6.69 0.80 6.74
C ARG A 111 6.13 1.85 7.67
N ILE A 112 6.42 1.78 8.98
CA ILE A 112 5.96 2.79 9.94
C ILE A 112 6.58 4.15 9.63
N LEU A 113 7.91 4.21 9.45
CA LEU A 113 8.61 5.45 9.12
C LEU A 113 8.09 6.05 7.82
N THR A 114 7.95 5.22 6.80
CA THR A 114 7.42 5.59 5.50
C THR A 114 5.98 6.12 5.60
N ALA A 115 5.12 5.49 6.41
CA ALA A 115 3.76 5.99 6.67
C ALA A 115 3.74 7.34 7.40
N LEU A 116 4.59 7.54 8.41
CA LEU A 116 4.72 8.84 9.08
C LEU A 116 5.18 9.93 8.12
N TRP A 117 6.07 9.59 7.20
CA TRP A 117 6.57 10.52 6.19
C TRP A 117 5.50 10.86 5.16
N PHE A 118 4.68 9.89 4.79
CA PHE A 118 3.53 10.09 3.91
C PHE A 118 2.49 11.01 4.54
N GLN A 119 2.21 10.84 5.84
CA GLN A 119 1.34 11.72 6.60
C GLN A 119 1.85 13.17 6.59
N ASP A 120 3.13 13.38 6.92
CA ASP A 120 3.74 14.72 6.90
C ASP A 120 3.70 15.36 5.49
N ILE A 121 3.94 14.57 4.43
CA ILE A 121 3.84 15.06 3.04
C ILE A 121 2.41 15.50 2.73
N ALA A 122 1.43 14.71 3.14
CA ALA A 122 0.02 15.01 2.89
C ALA A 122 -0.44 16.27 3.64
N ASP A 123 -0.09 16.39 4.91
CA ASP A 123 -0.52 17.51 5.76
C ASP A 123 0.09 18.82 5.28
N THR A 124 1.36 18.77 4.85
CA THR A 124 2.07 19.97 4.40
C THR A 124 1.73 20.40 2.96
N SER A 125 1.14 19.53 2.15
CA SER A 125 0.67 19.84 0.79
C SER A 125 -0.83 20.15 0.73
N PHE A 126 -1.57 19.94 1.82
CA PHE A 126 -3.00 20.22 1.87
C PHE A 126 -3.28 21.73 1.83
N LYS A 127 -3.97 22.19 0.77
CA LYS A 127 -4.28 23.62 0.53
C LYS A 127 -5.54 24.13 1.24
N GLY A 128 -6.13 23.35 2.15
CA GLY A 128 -7.33 23.72 2.91
C GLY A 128 -7.05 23.99 4.40
N ARG A 129 -8.06 24.44 5.13
CA ARG A 129 -8.00 24.41 6.60
C ARG A 129 -8.31 22.99 7.07
N PRO A 130 -7.37 22.29 7.74
CA PRO A 130 -7.63 20.93 8.21
C PRO A 130 -8.81 20.96 9.18
N GLN A 131 -9.80 20.13 8.93
CA GLN A 131 -10.94 19.96 9.84
C GLN A 131 -10.55 18.95 10.91
N SER A 132 -10.57 19.38 12.18
CA SER A 132 -10.33 18.45 13.27
C SER A 132 -11.53 17.52 13.45
N PHE A 133 -11.24 16.23 13.64
CA PHE A 133 -12.25 15.31 14.15
C PHE A 133 -12.71 15.80 15.51
N LYS A 134 -14.03 15.75 15.75
CA LYS A 134 -14.65 16.19 17.02
C LYS A 134 -14.11 15.43 18.25
N SER A 135 -13.54 14.23 18.06
CA SER A 135 -12.93 13.41 19.11
C SER A 135 -11.75 12.60 18.57
N THR A 136 -10.66 12.53 19.33
CA THR A 136 -9.50 11.65 19.06
C THR A 136 -9.89 10.17 19.05
N SER A 137 -10.83 9.75 19.90
CA SER A 137 -11.31 8.37 19.93
C SER A 137 -12.01 7.97 18.63
N LYS A 138 -12.77 8.90 18.04
CA LYS A 138 -13.44 8.68 16.74
C LYS A 138 -12.43 8.59 15.61
N LEU A 139 -11.39 9.42 15.63
CA LEU A 139 -10.30 9.34 14.65
C LEU A 139 -9.57 8.00 14.73
N ILE A 140 -9.22 7.54 15.94
CA ILE A 140 -8.54 6.25 16.12
C ILE A 140 -9.42 5.10 15.62
N ALA A 141 -10.71 5.11 15.97
CA ALA A 141 -11.65 4.09 15.51
C ALA A 141 -11.80 4.08 13.99
N ASP A 142 -11.89 5.25 13.36
CA ASP A 142 -11.98 5.40 11.92
C ASP A 142 -10.71 4.91 11.20
N ILE A 143 -9.52 5.21 11.73
CA ILE A 143 -8.23 4.71 11.22
C ILE A 143 -8.18 3.18 11.33
N LEU A 144 -8.50 2.62 12.51
CA LEU A 144 -8.48 1.16 12.72
C LEU A 144 -9.46 0.43 11.79
N PHE A 145 -10.67 0.97 11.62
CA PHE A 145 -11.66 0.40 10.73
C PHE A 145 -11.24 0.53 9.26
N SER A 146 -10.61 1.65 8.88
CA SER A 146 -10.03 1.82 7.55
C SER A 146 -8.94 0.77 7.27
N LEU A 147 -8.01 0.56 8.20
CA LEU A 147 -6.95 -0.45 8.08
C LEU A 147 -7.53 -1.87 7.91
N LEU A 148 -8.58 -2.21 8.65
CA LEU A 148 -9.27 -3.49 8.52
C LEU A 148 -9.90 -3.66 7.13
N ILE A 149 -10.65 -2.65 6.67
CA ILE A 149 -11.29 -2.67 5.34
C ILE A 149 -10.24 -2.79 4.24
N GLN A 150 -9.17 -2.02 4.32
CA GLN A 150 -8.07 -2.03 3.37
C GLN A 150 -7.37 -3.41 3.33
N LEU A 151 -7.14 -4.04 4.48
CA LEU A 151 -6.57 -5.39 4.56
C LEU A 151 -7.47 -6.43 3.91
N LEU A 152 -8.77 -6.41 4.23
CA LEU A 152 -9.74 -7.34 3.64
C LEU A 152 -9.89 -7.11 2.13
N PHE A 153 -9.82 -5.86 1.68
CA PHE A 153 -9.92 -5.53 0.27
C PHE A 153 -8.67 -5.94 -0.52
N LEU A 154 -7.49 -5.87 0.10
CA LEU A 154 -6.27 -6.46 -0.44
C LEU A 154 -6.39 -7.99 -0.58
N ILE A 155 -6.96 -8.67 0.43
CA ILE A 155 -7.22 -10.12 0.35
C ILE A 155 -8.20 -10.40 -0.80
N GLN A 156 -9.30 -9.65 -0.91
CA GLN A 156 -10.25 -9.74 -2.01
C GLN A 156 -9.57 -9.57 -3.38
N ALA A 157 -8.67 -8.59 -3.53
CA ALA A 157 -7.92 -8.37 -4.77
C ALA A 157 -7.04 -9.57 -5.14
N ASN A 158 -6.39 -10.21 -4.15
CA ASN A 158 -5.55 -11.39 -4.37
C ASN A 158 -6.37 -12.66 -4.65
N LEU A 159 -7.58 -12.77 -4.11
CA LEU A 159 -8.44 -13.94 -4.37
C LEU A 159 -8.85 -14.06 -5.85
N PHE A 160 -8.85 -12.97 -6.61
CA PHE A 160 -9.13 -13.03 -8.04
C PHE A 160 -8.07 -13.80 -8.84
N TYR A 161 -6.87 -14.09 -8.30
CA TYR A 161 -5.92 -15.00 -8.96
C TYR A 161 -6.41 -16.44 -9.04
N PHE A 162 -7.36 -16.84 -8.17
CA PHE A 162 -7.98 -18.17 -8.19
C PHE A 162 -9.19 -18.25 -9.15
N PHE A 163 -9.45 -17.21 -9.95
CA PHE A 163 -10.59 -17.20 -10.86
C PHE A 163 -10.38 -18.19 -12.02
N PRO A 164 -11.43 -18.89 -12.51
CA PRO A 164 -11.29 -19.95 -13.53
C PRO A 164 -10.65 -19.48 -14.84
N ILE A 165 -10.85 -18.21 -15.18
CA ILE A 165 -10.32 -17.58 -16.39
C ILE A 165 -9.19 -16.64 -15.96
N GLY A 166 -7.94 -17.07 -16.14
CA GLY A 166 -6.75 -16.39 -15.61
C GLY A 166 -6.64 -14.91 -16.01
N LEU A 167 -6.92 -14.57 -17.27
CA LEU A 167 -6.90 -13.18 -17.75
C LEU A 167 -7.93 -12.30 -17.02
N ILE A 168 -9.16 -12.80 -16.85
CA ILE A 168 -10.22 -12.07 -16.14
C ILE A 168 -9.87 -11.89 -14.67
N GLY A 169 -9.31 -12.94 -14.05
CA GLY A 169 -8.81 -12.87 -12.67
C GLY A 169 -7.74 -11.79 -12.48
N GLN A 170 -6.75 -11.74 -13.38
CA GLN A 170 -5.71 -10.71 -13.35
C GLN A 170 -6.28 -9.29 -13.52
N LEU A 171 -7.18 -9.08 -14.50
CA LEU A 171 -7.81 -7.78 -14.72
C LEU A 171 -8.63 -7.33 -13.50
N LEU A 172 -9.39 -8.24 -12.88
CA LEU A 172 -10.14 -7.94 -11.66
C LEU A 172 -9.21 -7.63 -10.49
N SER A 173 -8.10 -8.36 -10.35
CA SER A 173 -7.08 -8.08 -9.32
C SER A 173 -6.46 -6.69 -9.49
N ILE A 174 -6.09 -6.31 -10.72
CA ILE A 174 -5.55 -4.98 -11.05
C ILE A 174 -6.60 -3.89 -10.78
N LEU A 175 -7.87 -4.12 -11.14
CA LEU A 175 -8.96 -3.20 -10.84
C LEU A 175 -9.12 -2.98 -9.34
N HIS A 176 -9.12 -4.03 -8.52
CA HIS A 176 -9.26 -3.87 -7.07
C HIS A 176 -8.01 -3.23 -6.46
N THR A 177 -6.82 -3.60 -6.91
CA THR A 177 -5.55 -3.04 -6.43
C THR A 177 -5.44 -1.55 -6.76
N SER A 178 -5.89 -1.12 -7.94
CA SER A 178 -5.92 0.31 -8.31
C SER A 178 -6.93 1.11 -7.47
N LEU A 179 -8.14 0.58 -7.23
CA LEU A 179 -9.08 1.21 -6.30
C LEU A 179 -8.52 1.31 -4.87
N LEU A 180 -7.78 0.29 -4.42
CA LEU A 180 -7.12 0.29 -3.12
C LEU A 180 -6.02 1.35 -3.03
N TYR A 181 -5.16 1.47 -4.05
CA TYR A 181 -4.11 2.48 -4.08
C TYR A 181 -4.65 3.90 -4.19
N SER A 182 -5.76 4.09 -4.89
CA SER A 182 -6.53 5.33 -4.86
C SER A 182 -7.04 5.64 -3.46
N LEU A 183 -7.65 4.67 -2.76
CA LEU A 183 -8.07 4.84 -1.37
C LEU A 183 -6.90 5.25 -0.47
N TYR A 184 -5.76 4.57 -0.58
CA TYR A 184 -4.56 4.90 0.19
C TYR A 184 -4.09 6.33 -0.04
N SER A 185 -4.06 6.78 -1.29
CA SER A 185 -3.52 8.10 -1.66
C SER A 185 -4.45 9.23 -1.22
N PHE A 186 -5.75 9.07 -1.43
CA PHE A 186 -6.76 10.08 -1.11
C PHE A 186 -7.17 10.09 0.37
N GLU A 187 -6.94 9.00 1.10
CA GLU A 187 -7.27 8.90 2.52
C GLU A 187 -6.67 10.05 3.33
N TYR A 188 -5.42 10.42 3.09
CA TYR A 188 -4.77 11.53 3.80
C TYR A 188 -5.51 12.86 3.59
N LYS A 189 -5.85 13.17 2.34
CA LYS A 189 -6.63 14.36 1.98
C LYS A 189 -7.98 14.37 2.68
N TRP A 190 -8.68 13.25 2.63
CA TRP A 190 -10.03 13.13 3.17
C TRP A 190 -10.06 13.16 4.70
N LEU A 191 -9.04 12.62 5.36
CA LEU A 191 -8.85 12.79 6.80
C LEU A 191 -8.65 14.28 7.15
N ASN A 192 -7.85 15.01 6.37
CA ASN A 192 -7.70 16.46 6.53
C ASN A 192 -8.99 17.25 6.24
N MET A 193 -9.89 16.70 5.42
CA MET A 193 -11.24 17.22 5.22
C MET A 193 -12.26 16.74 6.26
N GLY A 194 -11.87 15.92 7.24
CA GLY A 194 -12.76 15.38 8.27
C GLY A 194 -13.76 14.34 7.76
N TRP A 195 -13.46 13.64 6.67
CA TRP A 195 -14.34 12.61 6.11
C TRP A 195 -14.20 11.28 6.85
N GLU A 196 -15.32 10.71 7.27
CA GLU A 196 -15.40 9.37 7.85
C GLU A 196 -15.26 8.28 6.77
N LEU A 197 -14.90 7.06 7.18
CA LEU A 197 -14.64 5.93 6.28
C LEU A 197 -15.79 5.66 5.32
N TYR A 198 -17.02 5.58 5.81
CA TYR A 198 -18.18 5.29 4.95
C TYR A 198 -18.34 6.31 3.82
N ARG A 199 -18.03 7.59 4.08
CA ARG A 199 -18.06 8.64 3.05
C ARG A 199 -16.95 8.42 2.02
N ARG A 200 -15.74 8.07 2.46
CA ARG A 200 -14.58 7.80 1.58
C ARG A 200 -14.86 6.60 0.65
N LEU A 201 -15.35 5.49 1.20
CA LEU A 201 -15.73 4.31 0.42
C LEU A 201 -16.87 4.62 -0.56
N TYR A 202 -17.93 5.29 -0.09
CA TYR A 202 -19.05 5.69 -0.95
C TYR A 202 -18.59 6.56 -2.12
N TYR A 203 -17.66 7.50 -1.87
CA TYR A 203 -17.13 8.38 -2.90
C TYR A 203 -16.33 7.62 -3.96
N ILE A 204 -15.51 6.65 -3.55
CA ILE A 204 -14.81 5.76 -4.49
C ILE A 204 -15.79 4.95 -5.33
N GLU A 205 -16.80 4.34 -4.71
CA GLU A 205 -17.79 3.53 -5.41
C GLU A 205 -18.64 4.35 -6.40
N LYS A 206 -18.85 5.64 -6.11
CA LYS A 206 -19.60 6.56 -6.96
C LYS A 206 -18.77 7.07 -8.15
N MET A 207 -17.47 7.32 -7.95
CA MET A 207 -16.53 7.81 -8.96
C MET A 207 -15.51 6.75 -9.37
N TRP A 208 -15.93 5.48 -9.38
CA TRP A 208 -15.02 4.35 -9.59
C TRP A 208 -14.19 4.42 -10.88
N PRO A 209 -14.66 4.96 -12.03
CA PRO A 209 -13.82 5.02 -13.23
C PRO A 209 -12.59 5.91 -13.01
N TYR A 210 -12.79 7.04 -12.33
CA TYR A 210 -11.72 7.96 -11.97
C TYR A 210 -10.70 7.30 -11.05
N PHE A 211 -11.15 6.68 -9.96
CA PHE A 211 -10.24 6.04 -9.01
C PHE A 211 -9.58 4.79 -9.59
N PHE A 212 -10.23 4.11 -10.54
CA PHE A 212 -9.61 3.06 -11.32
C PHE A 212 -8.45 3.62 -12.15
N GLY A 213 -8.69 4.69 -12.92
CA GLY A 213 -7.66 5.35 -13.73
C GLY A 213 -6.51 5.92 -12.90
N PHE A 214 -6.82 6.55 -11.77
CA PHE A 214 -5.83 7.15 -10.87
C PHE A 214 -4.87 6.13 -10.26
N GLY A 215 -5.39 5.01 -9.75
CA GLY A 215 -4.56 3.99 -9.12
C GLY A 215 -3.88 3.04 -10.09
N LEU A 216 -4.31 3.00 -11.37
CA LEU A 216 -3.86 2.04 -12.38
C LEU A 216 -2.35 2.06 -12.59
N PRO A 217 -1.65 3.21 -12.75
CA PRO A 217 -0.22 3.19 -13.05
C PRO A 217 0.58 2.53 -11.91
N LEU A 218 0.24 2.84 -10.65
CA LEU A 218 0.89 2.22 -9.49
C LEU A 218 0.56 0.72 -9.40
N ALA A 219 -0.69 0.33 -9.68
CA ALA A 219 -1.10 -1.07 -9.71
C ALA A 219 -0.34 -1.88 -10.77
N LEU A 220 -0.18 -1.34 -11.98
CA LEU A 220 0.55 -2.01 -13.06
C LEU A 220 2.04 -2.16 -12.73
N VAL A 221 2.67 -1.11 -12.20
CA VAL A 221 4.10 -1.16 -11.82
C VAL A 221 4.33 -2.21 -10.73
N THR A 222 3.50 -2.20 -9.68
CA THR A 222 3.62 -3.15 -8.56
C THR A 222 3.28 -4.58 -8.97
N HIS A 223 2.34 -4.77 -9.89
CA HIS A 223 2.01 -6.08 -10.45
C HIS A 223 3.11 -6.66 -11.35
N SER A 224 3.83 -5.81 -12.08
CA SER A 224 4.87 -6.24 -13.03
C SER A 224 6.20 -6.64 -12.36
N LEU A 225 6.37 -6.36 -11.07
CA LEU A 225 7.62 -6.63 -10.35
C LEU A 225 7.60 -8.04 -9.72
N PRO A 226 8.53 -8.94 -10.11
CA PRO A 226 8.50 -10.34 -9.69
C PRO A 226 8.90 -10.56 -8.23
N ASN A 227 9.62 -9.61 -7.62
CA ASN A 227 10.14 -9.73 -6.27
C ASN A 227 9.34 -8.86 -5.29
N TYR A 228 8.84 -9.48 -4.22
CA TYR A 228 8.11 -8.80 -3.14
C TYR A 228 8.87 -7.59 -2.58
N TYR A 229 10.19 -7.67 -2.43
CA TYR A 229 11.01 -6.57 -1.92
C TYR A 229 11.11 -5.41 -2.91
N LEU A 230 11.30 -5.71 -4.20
CA LEU A 230 11.32 -4.70 -5.26
C LEU A 230 9.96 -4.02 -5.41
N ASN A 231 8.89 -4.80 -5.33
CA ASN A 231 7.52 -4.29 -5.36
C ASN A 231 7.29 -3.29 -4.22
N ASN A 232 7.59 -3.66 -2.97
CA ASN A 232 7.44 -2.75 -1.82
C ASN A 232 8.33 -1.51 -1.89
N ALA A 233 9.57 -1.65 -2.36
CA ALA A 233 10.48 -0.52 -2.53
C ALA A 233 9.96 0.45 -3.60
N CYS A 234 9.47 -0.08 -4.73
CA CYS A 234 8.89 0.71 -5.80
C CYS A 234 7.61 1.42 -5.35
N PHE A 235 6.72 0.71 -4.65
CA PHE A 235 5.53 1.31 -4.03
C PHE A 235 5.92 2.46 -3.11
N SER A 236 6.85 2.24 -2.17
CA SER A 236 7.28 3.26 -1.20
C SER A 236 7.88 4.50 -1.87
N PHE A 237 8.56 4.32 -3.01
CA PHE A 237 9.14 5.41 -3.79
C PHE A 237 8.09 6.21 -4.57
N LEU A 238 7.15 5.53 -5.23
CA LEU A 238 6.14 6.19 -6.07
C LEU A 238 4.99 6.77 -5.26
N PHE A 239 4.59 6.12 -4.17
CA PHE A 239 3.39 6.47 -3.42
C PHE A 239 3.31 7.92 -2.92
N PRO A 240 4.40 8.57 -2.44
CA PRO A 240 4.40 10.02 -2.16
C PRO A 240 3.88 10.90 -3.29
N LEU A 241 4.19 10.56 -4.54
CA LEU A 241 3.75 11.32 -5.71
C LEU A 241 2.25 11.20 -5.90
N PHE A 242 1.69 10.02 -5.62
CA PHE A 242 0.24 9.81 -5.66
C PHE A 242 -0.48 10.55 -4.54
N ILE A 243 0.09 10.66 -3.34
CA ILE A 243 -0.46 11.49 -2.26
C ILE A 243 -0.49 12.97 -2.68
N LEU A 244 0.61 13.48 -3.23
CA LEU A 244 0.72 14.87 -3.68
C LEU A 244 -0.27 15.17 -4.81
N SER A 245 -0.35 14.27 -5.81
CA SER A 245 -1.36 14.37 -6.86
C SER A 245 -2.78 14.36 -6.28
N ALA A 246 -3.09 13.42 -5.39
CA ALA A 246 -4.40 13.33 -4.74
C ALA A 246 -4.78 14.64 -4.02
N ASN A 247 -3.85 15.29 -3.32
CA ASN A 247 -4.10 16.57 -2.64
C ASN A 247 -4.47 17.72 -3.60
N GLU A 248 -3.84 17.78 -4.77
CA GLU A 248 -4.08 18.81 -5.79
C GLU A 248 -5.39 18.62 -6.58
N THR A 249 -5.94 17.41 -6.60
CA THR A 249 -7.16 17.14 -7.38
C THR A 249 -8.35 17.95 -6.87
N HIS A 250 -9.17 18.47 -7.76
CA HIS A 250 -10.43 19.10 -7.39
C HIS A 250 -11.56 18.35 -8.10
N LEU A 251 -11.96 17.23 -7.49
CA LEU A 251 -13.03 16.41 -8.03
C LEU A 251 -14.38 17.00 -7.64
N GLU A 252 -15.03 17.62 -8.60
CA GLU A 252 -16.47 17.85 -8.50
C GLU A 252 -17.18 16.54 -8.80
N PRO A 253 -18.12 16.08 -7.96
CA PRO A 253 -18.87 14.87 -8.24
C PRO A 253 -19.66 15.05 -9.53
N SER A 254 -19.15 14.49 -10.63
CA SER A 254 -19.91 14.42 -11.87
C SER A 254 -21.14 13.52 -11.66
N LYS A 255 -22.19 13.76 -12.44
CA LYS A 255 -23.49 13.06 -12.35
C LYS A 255 -23.39 11.61 -12.84
N SER A 256 -22.52 10.80 -12.22
CA SER A 256 -22.57 9.35 -12.36
C SER A 256 -23.63 8.81 -11.41
N ASP A 257 -24.73 8.31 -11.99
CA ASP A 257 -25.80 7.66 -11.24
C ASP A 257 -25.49 6.19 -10.89
N TYR A 258 -24.39 5.63 -11.43
CA TYR A 258 -24.06 4.21 -11.28
C TYR A 258 -22.94 3.99 -10.27
N LYS A 259 -23.36 3.62 -9.06
CA LYS A 259 -22.50 3.19 -7.98
C LYS A 259 -22.23 1.68 -8.09
N ILE A 260 -20.96 1.27 -8.08
CA ILE A 260 -20.59 -0.15 -7.98
C ILE A 260 -20.10 -0.44 -6.55
N PRO A 261 -20.72 -1.36 -5.80
CA PRO A 261 -20.43 -1.57 -4.39
C PRO A 261 -19.20 -2.49 -4.17
N PHE A 262 -18.03 -2.09 -4.67
CA PHE A 262 -16.79 -2.87 -4.58
C PHE A 262 -16.42 -3.27 -3.14
N PHE A 263 -16.71 -2.40 -2.16
CA PHE A 263 -16.35 -2.63 -0.76
C PHE A 263 -17.44 -3.35 0.05
N SER A 264 -18.60 -3.66 -0.54
CA SER A 264 -19.73 -4.24 0.19
C SER A 264 -19.39 -5.54 0.93
N ILE A 265 -18.64 -6.44 0.28
CA ILE A 265 -18.22 -7.73 0.86
C ILE A 265 -17.31 -7.47 2.07
N VAL A 266 -16.28 -6.64 1.92
CA VAL A 266 -15.34 -6.37 3.01
C VAL A 266 -15.97 -5.60 4.16
N VAL A 267 -16.90 -4.69 3.88
CA VAL A 267 -17.69 -3.99 4.90
C VAL A 267 -18.57 -4.96 5.66
N TRP A 268 -19.23 -5.90 4.98
CA TRP A 268 -20.03 -6.93 5.62
C TRP A 268 -19.19 -7.82 6.54
N ILE A 269 -18.03 -8.29 6.08
CA ILE A 269 -17.10 -9.09 6.90
C ILE A 269 -16.63 -8.28 8.11
N SER A 270 -16.22 -7.04 7.92
CA SER A 270 -15.71 -6.18 9.00
C SER A 270 -16.77 -5.94 10.08
N ASN A 271 -18.00 -5.65 9.68
CA ASN A 271 -19.11 -5.49 10.62
C ASN A 271 -19.38 -6.77 11.42
N LYS A 272 -19.32 -7.95 10.77
CA LYS A 272 -19.48 -9.24 11.45
C LYS A 272 -18.36 -9.51 12.46
N LEU A 273 -17.11 -9.23 12.10
CA LEU A 273 -15.96 -9.37 13.01
C LEU A 273 -16.11 -8.47 14.25
N LEU A 274 -16.55 -7.23 14.07
CA LEU A 274 -16.79 -6.30 15.19
C LEU A 274 -17.87 -6.81 16.15
N VAL A 275 -18.98 -7.35 15.63
CA VAL A 275 -20.04 -7.93 16.47
C VAL A 275 -19.52 -9.13 17.27
N VAL A 276 -18.68 -9.97 16.68
CA VAL A 276 -18.08 -11.10 17.40
C VAL A 276 -17.16 -10.60 18.51
N LEU A 277 -16.30 -9.61 18.24
CA LEU A 277 -15.38 -9.02 19.22
C LEU A 277 -16.13 -8.29 20.36
N SER A 278 -17.25 -7.63 20.07
CA SER A 278 -18.06 -6.99 21.11
C SER A 278 -18.72 -8.03 22.02
N ASN A 279 -19.18 -9.15 21.46
CA ASN A 279 -19.83 -10.20 22.24
C ASN A 279 -18.85 -10.97 23.12
N THR A 280 -17.60 -11.18 22.66
CA THR A 280 -16.57 -11.83 23.47
C THR A 280 -16.06 -10.94 24.60
N SER A 281 -15.92 -9.63 24.39
CA SER A 281 -15.49 -8.70 25.46
C SER A 281 -16.52 -8.59 26.60
N LEU A 282 -17.81 -8.72 26.30
CA LEU A 282 -18.87 -8.84 27.33
C LEU A 282 -18.80 -10.16 28.11
N PHE A 283 -18.26 -11.22 27.52
CA PHE A 283 -18.14 -12.54 28.16
C PHE A 283 -16.96 -12.63 29.14
N PHE A 284 -15.90 -11.84 28.94
CA PHE A 284 -14.73 -11.78 29.84
C PHE A 284 -14.86 -10.74 30.97
N ASN A 285 -15.87 -9.87 30.91
CA ASN A 285 -16.16 -8.86 31.94
C ASN A 285 -17.27 -9.31 32.92
N ASN A 286 -17.74 -10.55 32.83
CA ASN A 286 -18.65 -11.22 33.78
C ASN A 286 -17.93 -12.40 34.45
#